data_AF-A0AAU1HYI4-F1
#
_entry.id   AF-A0AAU1HYI4-F1
#
_cell.length_a   1.000
_cell.length_b   1.000
_cell.length_c   1.000
_cell.angle_alpha   90.00
_cell.angle_beta   90.00
_cell.angle_gamma   90.00
#
_symmetry.space_group_name_H-M   'P 1'
#
loop_
_entity.id
_entity.type
_entity.pdbx_description
1 polymer ?
#
loop_
_entity_poly.entity_id
_entity_poly.type
_entity_poly.pdbx_seq_one_letter_code
_entity_poly.pdbx_strand_id
1 'polypeptide(L)'
;MRVTSRATTRPTRARWGARCVGLGLTTALAVTFGAGPASAQPGPQLMAEVAPVEYTAEVNPDCVDINGFTLEVDTDDAPVDGEVLNFSSGGQDGTITLGVTEGDQGQLLSFDFGVDSLFAAGAVIVKGGNNANIYDYRPTMAGQIEADETLHAPINPSGGFADLSHVAFCIVPDGDNT
;
A
#
# COMPACT_ATOMS: atom_id res chain seq x y z
N MET A 1 78.65 20.84 18.06
CA MET A 1 78.58 22.30 17.91
C MET A 1 78.17 22.62 16.48
N ARG A 2 77.25 23.59 16.33
CA ARG A 2 76.82 24.28 15.08
C ARG A 2 78.02 24.52 14.13
N VAL A 3 77.87 24.53 12.81
CA VAL A 3 77.38 25.71 12.07
C VAL A 3 76.87 25.33 10.66
N THR A 4 75.78 26.00 10.32
CA THR A 4 75.03 26.20 9.09
C THR A 4 75.84 26.62 7.85
N SER A 5 75.31 26.38 6.64
CA SER A 5 75.05 27.44 5.65
C SER A 5 74.21 26.96 4.47
N ARG A 6 73.51 27.94 3.90
CA ARG A 6 72.32 27.96 3.05
C ARG A 6 72.73 28.52 1.68
N ALA A 7 72.13 28.06 0.57
CA ALA A 7 71.83 28.93 -0.58
C ALA A 7 70.99 28.24 -1.65
N THR A 8 70.16 29.07 -2.28
CA THR A 8 68.99 28.79 -3.13
C THR A 8 69.34 28.88 -4.61
N THR A 9 68.68 28.09 -5.48
CA THR A 9 68.34 28.52 -6.85
C THR A 9 67.14 27.75 -7.43
N ARG A 10 66.11 28.49 -7.88
CA ARG A 10 64.98 28.10 -8.79
C ARG A 10 65.28 28.76 -10.16
N PRO A 11 64.53 28.58 -11.27
CA PRO A 11 63.47 27.61 -11.68
C PRO A 11 63.83 26.96 -13.06
N THR A 12 63.06 26.06 -13.68
CA THR A 12 61.99 26.34 -14.69
C THR A 12 61.20 25.07 -15.07
N ARG A 13 60.00 25.31 -15.63
CA ARG A 13 58.85 24.41 -15.80
C ARG A 13 58.92 23.50 -17.03
N ALA A 14 58.25 22.35 -16.98
CA ALA A 14 57.34 21.82 -18.02
C ALA A 14 56.63 20.56 -17.46
N ARG A 15 55.41 20.64 -16.91
CA ARG A 15 54.09 20.50 -17.58
C ARG A 15 53.95 19.29 -18.51
N TRP A 16 53.57 18.14 -17.94
CA TRP A 16 52.67 17.10 -18.50
C TRP A 16 51.93 16.56 -17.26
N GLY A 17 50.64 16.79 -16.98
CA GLY A 17 49.45 16.48 -17.77
C GLY A 17 49.20 14.97 -17.67
N ALA A 18 48.11 14.41 -17.13
CA ALA A 18 46.93 14.88 -16.42
C ALA A 18 46.25 13.62 -15.84
N ARG A 19 45.51 13.76 -14.72
CA ARG A 19 44.27 13.01 -14.35
C ARG A 19 44.41 11.48 -14.24
N CYS A 20 44.17 10.87 -13.08
CA CYS A 20 42.82 10.61 -12.57
C CYS A 20 42.77 10.72 -11.04
N VAL A 21 42.02 11.69 -10.52
CA VAL A 21 41.50 11.63 -9.15
C VAL A 21 40.10 11.02 -9.28
N GLY A 22 39.98 9.74 -8.93
CA GLY A 22 38.70 9.09 -8.72
C GLY A 22 38.06 9.70 -7.47
N LEU A 23 37.16 10.65 -7.66
CA LEU A 23 36.25 11.08 -6.60
C LEU A 23 35.21 9.97 -6.44
N GLY A 24 35.42 9.11 -5.45
CA GLY A 24 34.38 8.20 -4.96
C GLY A 24 33.26 9.03 -4.36
N LEU A 25 32.17 9.18 -5.09
CA LEU A 25 30.94 9.81 -4.63
C LEU A 25 30.22 8.79 -3.72
N THR A 26 30.60 8.70 -2.45
CA THR A 26 29.82 7.96 -1.46
C THR A 26 28.62 8.81 -1.06
N THR A 27 27.50 8.62 -1.75
CA THR A 27 26.19 9.11 -1.29
C THR A 27 25.82 8.35 -0.03
N ALA A 28 26.08 8.95 1.13
CA ALA A 28 25.49 8.51 2.39
C ALA A 28 24.00 8.83 2.36
N LEU A 29 23.15 7.81 2.22
CA LEU A 29 21.72 7.92 2.43
C LEU A 29 21.51 8.20 3.93
N ALA A 30 21.17 9.44 4.29
CA ALA A 30 20.83 9.78 5.67
C ALA A 30 19.40 9.29 5.94
N VAL A 31 19.27 8.15 6.63
CA VAL A 31 17.97 7.70 7.18
C VAL A 31 17.68 8.55 8.41
N THR A 32 16.92 9.63 8.24
CA THR A 32 16.37 10.38 9.36
C THR A 32 15.16 9.62 9.90
N PHE A 33 15.33 8.92 11.02
CA PHE A 33 14.20 8.42 11.81
C PHE A 33 13.55 9.62 12.50
N GLY A 34 12.61 10.27 11.81
CA GLY A 34 11.65 11.14 12.46
C GLY A 34 10.64 10.25 13.18
N ALA A 35 10.67 10.23 14.51
CA ALA A 35 9.52 9.78 15.28
C ALA A 35 8.42 10.84 15.12
N GLY A 36 7.69 10.75 14.01
CA GLY A 36 6.42 11.44 13.87
C GLY A 36 5.42 10.93 14.90
N PRO A 37 4.31 11.66 15.12
CA PRO A 37 3.18 11.05 15.81
C PRO A 37 2.85 9.72 15.12
N ALA A 38 2.39 8.73 15.87
CA ALA A 38 1.89 7.48 15.30
C ALA A 38 0.63 7.75 14.48
N SER A 39 0.82 8.35 13.30
CA SER A 39 -0.16 8.32 12.24
C SER A 39 -0.27 6.87 11.84
N ALA A 40 -1.50 6.37 11.80
CA ALA A 40 -1.75 5.21 10.96
C ALA A 40 -1.22 5.54 9.54
N GLN A 41 -0.75 4.51 8.87
CA GLN A 41 -0.13 4.61 7.55
C GLN A 41 -0.79 3.54 6.68
N PRO A 42 -0.99 3.77 5.38
CA PRO A 42 -1.62 2.76 4.54
C PRO A 42 -0.90 1.41 4.58
N GLY A 43 0.42 1.43 4.75
CA GLY A 43 1.27 0.26 4.66
C GLY A 43 1.76 -0.01 3.23
N PRO A 44 2.60 -1.03 3.02
CA PRO A 44 3.13 -1.35 1.71
C PRO A 44 2.07 -2.00 0.82
N GLN A 45 2.12 -1.73 -0.49
CA GLN A 45 1.47 -2.62 -1.45
C GLN A 45 2.16 -3.98 -1.38
N LEU A 46 1.42 -5.03 -1.01
CA LEU A 46 1.90 -6.40 -1.00
C LEU A 46 1.80 -6.99 -2.43
N MET A 47 0.89 -7.94 -2.66
CA MET A 47 0.55 -8.46 -3.98
C MET A 47 -0.71 -7.83 -4.58
N ALA A 48 -1.39 -6.95 -3.84
CA ALA A 48 -2.56 -6.23 -4.31
C ALA A 48 -2.29 -5.51 -5.64
N GLU A 49 -3.26 -5.45 -6.55
CA GLU A 49 -3.11 -4.82 -7.87
C GLU A 49 -2.84 -3.30 -7.74
N VAL A 50 -3.46 -2.66 -6.75
CA VAL A 50 -3.29 -1.24 -6.46
C VAL A 50 -2.71 -1.02 -5.06
N ALA A 51 -1.94 0.07 -4.90
CA ALA A 51 -1.43 0.46 -3.59
C ALA A 51 -2.57 0.95 -2.68
N PRO A 52 -2.57 0.59 -1.39
CA PRO A 52 -3.55 1.10 -0.44
C PRO A 52 -3.39 2.61 -0.26
N VAL A 53 -4.51 3.32 -0.21
CA VAL A 53 -4.57 4.72 0.22
C VAL A 53 -5.32 4.77 1.54
N GLU A 54 -4.69 5.34 2.56
CA GLU A 54 -5.32 5.44 3.86
C GLU A 54 -6.39 6.52 3.89
N TYR A 55 -7.50 6.19 4.53
CA TYR A 55 -8.54 7.11 4.91
C TYR A 55 -8.56 7.27 6.42
N THR A 56 -8.24 8.48 6.88
CA THR A 56 -8.26 8.85 8.30
C THR A 56 -9.42 9.79 8.58
N ALA A 57 -10.43 9.31 9.31
CA ALA A 57 -11.56 10.11 9.77
C ALA A 57 -12.08 9.61 11.12
N GLU A 58 -12.99 10.35 11.75
CA GLU A 58 -13.65 9.87 12.97
C GLU A 58 -14.55 8.64 12.71
N VAL A 59 -15.01 8.50 11.46
CA VAL A 59 -15.86 7.41 10.98
C VAL A 59 -15.25 6.86 9.70
N ASN A 60 -15.16 5.53 9.58
CA ASN A 60 -14.69 4.86 8.36
C ASN A 60 -15.59 5.24 7.17
N PRO A 61 -15.02 5.35 5.95
CA PRO A 61 -15.81 5.69 4.77
C PRO A 61 -16.70 4.50 4.37
N ASP A 62 -17.77 4.82 3.66
CA ASP A 62 -18.58 3.87 2.90
C ASP A 62 -18.35 4.03 1.39
N CYS A 63 -18.96 3.18 0.57
CA CYS A 63 -18.83 3.21 -0.88
C CYS A 63 -19.42 4.48 -1.52
N VAL A 64 -20.36 5.15 -0.85
CA VAL A 64 -20.90 6.43 -1.31
C VAL A 64 -19.85 7.53 -1.15
N ASP A 65 -19.08 7.50 -0.06
CA ASP A 65 -17.93 8.40 0.15
C ASP A 65 -16.84 8.15 -0.90
N ILE A 66 -16.70 6.91 -1.37
CA ILE A 66 -15.76 6.56 -2.45
C ILE A 66 -16.40 6.82 -3.81
N ASN A 67 -16.44 8.09 -4.21
CA ASN A 67 -16.88 8.49 -5.56
C ASN A 67 -18.31 8.06 -5.93
N GLY A 68 -19.18 7.88 -4.94
CA GLY A 68 -20.61 7.66 -5.15
C GLY A 68 -20.97 6.27 -5.68
N PHE A 69 -20.19 5.22 -5.37
CA PHE A 69 -20.66 3.87 -5.61
C PHE A 69 -21.96 3.61 -4.84
N THR A 70 -22.92 2.97 -5.49
CA THR A 70 -24.28 2.81 -4.94
C THR A 70 -24.59 1.42 -4.41
N LEU A 71 -23.75 0.44 -4.73
CA LEU A 71 -23.87 -0.94 -4.26
C LEU A 71 -22.67 -1.26 -3.39
N GLU A 72 -22.93 -1.36 -2.10
CA GLU A 72 -21.97 -1.82 -1.10
C GLU A 72 -22.37 -3.22 -0.64
N VAL A 73 -21.38 -4.09 -0.54
CA VAL A 73 -21.49 -5.40 0.10
C VAL A 73 -20.38 -5.46 1.12
N ASP A 74 -20.71 -5.63 2.39
CA ASP A 74 -19.74 -5.64 3.48
C ASP A 74 -19.84 -6.91 4.33
N THR A 75 -18.79 -7.16 5.09
CA THR A 75 -18.81 -8.15 6.16
C THR A 75 -19.50 -7.55 7.38
N ASP A 76 -20.36 -8.32 8.05
CA ASP A 76 -21.04 -7.87 9.28
C ASP A 76 -20.08 -7.80 10.48
N ASP A 77 -19.02 -8.62 10.45
CA ASP A 77 -17.99 -8.75 11.48
C ASP A 77 -16.60 -8.84 10.80
N ALA A 78 -15.57 -9.16 11.59
CA ALA A 78 -14.24 -9.46 11.06
C ALA A 78 -14.33 -10.63 10.05
N PRO A 79 -13.72 -10.48 8.86
CA PRO A 79 -13.85 -11.47 7.80
C PRO A 79 -13.26 -12.82 8.25
N VAL A 80 -13.91 -13.90 7.84
CA VAL A 80 -13.45 -15.26 8.12
C VAL A 80 -13.00 -15.98 6.86
N ASP A 81 -12.03 -16.88 7.00
CA ASP A 81 -11.54 -17.66 5.86
C ASP A 81 -12.66 -18.53 5.26
N GLY A 82 -12.88 -18.43 3.96
CA GLY A 82 -13.96 -19.10 3.23
C GLY A 82 -15.33 -18.45 3.38
N GLU A 83 -15.43 -17.23 3.92
CA GLU A 83 -16.67 -16.47 3.95
C GLU A 83 -17.20 -16.21 2.54
N VAL A 84 -18.52 -16.30 2.38
CA VAL A 84 -19.22 -16.01 1.12
C VAL A 84 -20.30 -14.98 1.36
N LEU A 85 -20.11 -13.78 0.79
CA LEU A 85 -21.09 -12.71 0.80
C LEU A 85 -21.98 -12.85 -0.43
N ASN A 86 -23.28 -13.04 -0.22
CA ASN A 86 -24.26 -13.14 -1.30
C ASN A 86 -24.98 -11.80 -1.46
N PHE A 87 -25.14 -11.33 -2.68
CA PHE A 87 -25.85 -10.08 -2.97
C PHE A 87 -26.67 -10.19 -4.26
N SER A 88 -27.58 -9.25 -4.46
CA SER A 88 -28.41 -9.18 -5.67
C SER A 88 -28.55 -7.72 -6.12
N SER A 89 -28.36 -7.49 -7.42
CA SER A 89 -28.49 -6.16 -8.03
C SER A 89 -29.03 -6.25 -9.44
N GLY A 90 -30.00 -5.39 -9.77
CA GLY A 90 -30.63 -5.41 -11.09
C GLY A 90 -31.32 -6.72 -11.45
N GLY A 91 -31.71 -7.54 -10.46
CA GLY A 91 -32.30 -8.87 -10.66
C GLY A 91 -31.29 -9.97 -11.00
N GLN A 92 -29.99 -9.71 -10.81
CA GLN A 92 -28.91 -10.67 -10.97
C GLN A 92 -28.25 -10.90 -9.61
N ASP A 93 -27.92 -12.15 -9.32
CA ASP A 93 -27.24 -12.53 -8.09
C ASP A 93 -25.73 -12.56 -8.33
N GLY A 94 -24.98 -12.18 -7.29
CA GLY A 94 -23.53 -12.20 -7.25
C GLY A 94 -23.04 -12.74 -5.93
N THR A 95 -21.79 -13.21 -5.92
CA THR A 95 -21.13 -13.68 -4.70
C THR A 95 -19.72 -13.11 -4.59
N ILE A 96 -19.28 -12.88 -3.36
CA ILE A 96 -17.89 -12.52 -3.04
C ILE A 96 -17.38 -13.60 -2.10
N THR A 97 -16.28 -14.26 -2.47
CA THR A 97 -15.60 -15.25 -1.62
C THR A 97 -14.36 -14.63 -1.03
N LEU A 98 -14.14 -14.82 0.27
CA LEU A 98 -12.97 -14.31 1.00
C LEU A 98 -12.02 -15.44 1.36
N GLY A 99 -10.73 -15.20 1.18
CA GLY A 99 -9.65 -16.02 1.74
C GLY A 99 -8.87 -15.21 2.76
N VAL A 100 -8.74 -15.66 4.00
CA VAL A 100 -8.13 -14.87 5.07
C VAL A 100 -6.82 -15.52 5.53
N THR A 101 -5.76 -14.72 5.55
CA THR A 101 -4.45 -15.13 6.09
C THR A 101 -4.31 -14.63 7.52
N GLU A 102 -4.23 -15.57 8.46
CA GLU A 102 -3.96 -15.30 9.88
C GLU A 102 -2.46 -15.35 10.19
N GLY A 103 -2.02 -14.54 11.15
CA GLY A 103 -0.70 -14.62 11.75
C GLY A 103 -0.64 -15.60 12.92
N ASP A 104 0.55 -15.80 13.47
CA ASP A 104 0.84 -16.79 14.53
C ASP A 104 0.02 -16.63 15.82
N GLN A 105 -0.64 -15.49 16.01
CA GLN A 105 -1.46 -15.16 17.18
C GLN A 105 -2.96 -15.01 16.86
N GLY A 106 -3.42 -15.47 15.70
CA GLY A 106 -4.83 -15.37 15.27
C GLY A 106 -5.23 -13.97 14.79
N GLN A 107 -4.24 -13.10 14.60
CA GLN A 107 -4.37 -11.77 13.99
C GLN A 107 -4.64 -11.94 12.48
N LEU A 108 -5.67 -11.29 11.95
CA LEU A 108 -5.88 -11.24 10.50
C LEU A 108 -4.82 -10.33 9.87
N LEU A 109 -3.94 -10.88 9.03
CA LEU A 109 -2.84 -10.14 8.40
C LEU A 109 -3.26 -9.54 7.07
N SER A 110 -3.93 -10.35 6.25
CA SER A 110 -4.41 -9.95 4.95
C SER A 110 -5.57 -10.84 4.52
N PHE A 111 -6.28 -10.43 3.48
CA PHE A 111 -7.26 -11.27 2.83
C PHE A 111 -7.18 -11.13 1.31
N ASP A 112 -7.66 -12.16 0.64
CA ASP A 112 -7.88 -12.26 -0.78
C ASP A 112 -9.39 -12.26 -1.01
N PHE A 113 -9.82 -11.80 -2.18
CA PHE A 113 -11.22 -11.93 -2.56
C PHE A 113 -11.37 -12.35 -4.02
N GLY A 114 -12.50 -12.98 -4.31
CA GLY A 114 -12.99 -13.17 -5.66
C GLY A 114 -14.47 -12.82 -5.72
N VAL A 115 -14.84 -11.99 -6.69
CA VAL A 115 -16.20 -11.66 -7.07
C VAL A 115 -16.57 -12.60 -8.21
N ASP A 116 -17.61 -13.39 -8.00
CA ASP A 116 -18.19 -14.24 -9.04
C ASP A 116 -19.27 -13.45 -9.80
N SER A 117 -19.68 -13.98 -10.96
CA SER A 117 -20.76 -13.47 -11.79
C SER A 117 -20.38 -12.23 -12.62
N LEU A 118 -21.41 -11.53 -13.07
CA LEU A 118 -21.41 -10.37 -13.96
C LEU A 118 -21.11 -9.08 -13.19
N PHE A 119 -20.23 -9.17 -12.18
CA PHE A 119 -19.91 -8.10 -11.24
C PHE A 119 -18.42 -8.06 -10.95
N ALA A 120 -17.93 -6.87 -10.60
CA ALA A 120 -16.55 -6.64 -10.22
C ALA A 120 -16.50 -5.61 -9.07
N ALA A 121 -15.37 -5.54 -8.38
CA ALA A 121 -15.09 -4.50 -7.39
C ALA A 121 -14.50 -3.27 -8.09
N GLY A 122 -15.16 -2.11 -7.96
CA GLY A 122 -14.61 -0.81 -8.36
C GLY A 122 -13.68 -0.23 -7.28
N ALA A 123 -13.95 -0.55 -6.01
CA ALA A 123 -13.07 -0.27 -4.88
C ALA A 123 -13.33 -1.25 -3.73
N VAL A 124 -12.35 -1.38 -2.83
CA VAL A 124 -12.47 -2.14 -1.58
C VAL A 124 -11.97 -1.29 -0.41
N ILE A 125 -12.75 -1.26 0.67
CA ILE A 125 -12.48 -0.53 1.90
C ILE A 125 -12.15 -1.56 3.00
N VAL A 126 -10.92 -1.52 3.50
CA VAL A 126 -10.38 -2.48 4.46
C VAL A 126 -10.20 -1.78 5.81
N LYS A 127 -11.10 -2.05 6.76
CA LYS A 127 -11.24 -1.29 8.01
C LYS A 127 -10.41 -1.92 9.13
N GLY A 128 -9.60 -1.11 9.81
CA GLY A 128 -8.77 -1.48 10.95
C GLY A 128 -8.95 -0.49 12.09
N GLY A 129 -9.96 -0.72 12.94
CA GLY A 129 -10.39 0.26 13.94
C GLY A 129 -11.10 1.46 13.29
N ASN A 130 -10.65 2.68 13.59
CA ASN A 130 -11.24 3.93 13.07
C ASN A 130 -10.66 4.39 11.73
N ASN A 131 -9.64 3.70 11.21
CA ASN A 131 -9.01 4.02 9.93
C ASN A 131 -9.28 2.88 8.94
N ALA A 132 -9.20 3.22 7.65
CA ALA A 132 -9.36 2.24 6.58
C ALA A 132 -8.29 2.41 5.50
N ASN A 133 -7.95 1.30 4.85
CA ASN A 133 -7.26 1.32 3.57
C ASN A 133 -8.29 1.25 2.45
N ILE A 134 -8.15 2.12 1.45
CA ILE A 134 -8.94 2.12 0.24
C ILE A 134 -8.07 1.58 -0.88
N TYR A 135 -8.56 0.54 -1.54
CA TYR A 135 -8.02 0.01 -2.79
C TYR A 135 -8.97 0.43 -3.90
N ASP A 136 -8.63 1.50 -4.61
CA ASP A 136 -9.44 2.06 -5.68
C ASP A 136 -8.95 1.55 -7.03
N TYR A 137 -9.75 0.74 -7.71
CA TYR A 137 -9.38 0.08 -8.97
C TYR A 137 -9.75 0.89 -10.20
N ARG A 138 -10.47 2.01 -10.07
CA ARG A 138 -10.82 2.89 -11.20
C ARG A 138 -9.62 3.41 -12.01
N PRO A 139 -8.43 3.63 -11.41
CA PRO A 139 -7.23 4.00 -12.17
C PRO A 139 -6.60 2.86 -12.97
N THR A 140 -7.00 1.60 -12.74
CA THR A 140 -6.54 0.45 -13.54
C THR A 140 -7.07 0.53 -14.96
N MET A 141 -6.54 -0.28 -15.88
CA MET A 141 -7.00 -0.29 -17.27
C MET A 141 -8.47 -0.71 -17.42
N ALA A 142 -8.92 -1.67 -16.61
CA ALA A 142 -10.31 -2.14 -16.59
C ALA A 142 -11.23 -1.21 -15.78
N GLY A 143 -10.67 -0.43 -14.85
CA GLY A 143 -11.42 0.44 -13.94
C GLY A 143 -12.12 -0.31 -12.80
N GLN A 144 -11.89 -1.62 -12.69
CA GLN A 144 -12.48 -2.56 -11.74
C GLN A 144 -11.67 -3.86 -11.74
N ILE A 145 -11.96 -4.76 -10.80
CA ILE A 145 -11.30 -6.07 -10.72
C ILE A 145 -12.24 -7.14 -10.16
N GLU A 146 -12.10 -8.37 -10.65
CA GLU A 146 -12.88 -9.52 -10.17
C GLU A 146 -12.24 -10.18 -8.95
N ALA A 147 -10.91 -10.14 -8.82
CA ALA A 147 -10.19 -10.74 -7.70
C ALA A 147 -8.92 -9.95 -7.39
N ASP A 148 -8.56 -9.88 -6.12
CA ASP A 148 -7.28 -9.35 -5.69
C ASP A 148 -6.77 -10.09 -4.45
N GLU A 149 -5.49 -9.95 -4.17
CA GLU A 149 -4.78 -10.75 -3.18
C GLU A 149 -4.01 -9.89 -2.18
N THR A 150 -3.88 -10.38 -0.95
CA THR A 150 -3.08 -9.82 0.14
C THR A 150 -3.45 -8.40 0.56
N LEU A 151 -4.73 -8.04 0.46
CA LEU A 151 -5.24 -6.77 0.97
C LEU A 151 -5.17 -6.77 2.50
N HIS A 152 -4.77 -5.64 3.08
CA HIS A 152 -4.60 -5.53 4.53
C HIS A 152 -5.14 -4.21 5.07
N ALA A 153 -5.43 -4.22 6.38
CA ALA A 153 -5.82 -3.03 7.14
C ALA A 153 -4.63 -2.05 7.31
N PRO A 154 -4.89 -0.78 7.66
CA PRO A 154 -3.83 0.20 7.90
C PRO A 154 -2.82 -0.26 8.95
N ILE A 155 -1.61 0.27 8.88
CA ILE A 155 -0.60 0.09 9.94
C ILE A 155 -1.06 0.82 11.21
N ASN A 156 -1.05 0.11 12.33
CA ASN A 156 -1.36 0.64 13.65
C ASN A 156 -0.12 1.29 14.31
N PRO A 157 -0.27 1.99 15.46
CA PRO A 157 0.84 2.62 16.16
C PRO A 157 2.00 1.70 16.59
N SER A 158 1.78 0.38 16.65
CA SER A 158 2.84 -0.60 16.96
C SER A 158 3.72 -0.94 15.75
N GLY A 159 3.34 -0.50 14.55
CA GLY A 159 4.07 -0.72 13.30
C GLY A 159 3.64 -1.99 12.53
N GLY A 160 2.71 -2.77 13.05
CA GLY A 160 2.05 -3.88 12.33
C GLY A 160 0.70 -3.47 11.75
N PHE A 161 0.09 -4.32 10.93
CA PHE A 161 -1.30 -4.13 10.49
C PHE A 161 -2.23 -4.09 11.70
N ALA A 162 -3.21 -3.18 11.67
CA ALA A 162 -4.34 -3.20 12.58
C ALA A 162 -5.13 -4.49 12.41
N ASP A 163 -5.82 -4.92 13.46
CA ASP A 163 -6.74 -6.04 13.35
C ASP A 163 -7.86 -5.67 12.37
N LEU A 164 -8.03 -6.51 11.36
CA LEU A 164 -9.05 -6.36 10.33
C LEU A 164 -10.42 -6.54 10.97
N SER A 165 -11.24 -5.49 10.98
CA SER A 165 -12.55 -5.52 11.65
C SER A 165 -13.71 -5.70 10.68
N HIS A 166 -13.63 -5.13 9.48
CA HIS A 166 -14.65 -5.25 8.44
C HIS A 166 -14.03 -4.99 7.07
N VAL A 167 -14.64 -5.52 6.02
CA VAL A 167 -14.32 -5.18 4.63
C VAL A 167 -15.60 -4.78 3.92
N ALA A 168 -15.55 -3.70 3.14
CA ALA A 168 -16.65 -3.29 2.27
C ALA A 168 -16.20 -3.29 0.81
N PHE A 169 -17.03 -3.85 -0.05
CA PHE A 169 -16.82 -3.96 -1.49
C PHE A 169 -17.76 -3.01 -2.22
N CYS A 170 -17.20 -2.13 -3.03
CA CYS A 170 -17.95 -1.21 -3.88
C CYS A 170 -18.16 -1.87 -5.24
N ILE A 171 -19.32 -2.50 -5.41
CA ILE A 171 -19.59 -3.40 -6.53
C ILE A 171 -20.15 -2.63 -7.73
N VAL A 172 -19.64 -2.99 -8.91
CA VAL A 172 -20.12 -2.52 -10.22
C VAL A 172 -20.47 -3.72 -11.11
N PRO A 173 -21.34 -3.54 -12.12
CA PRO A 173 -21.49 -4.54 -13.17
C PRO A 173 -20.16 -4.80 -13.86
N ASP A 174 -19.87 -6.06 -14.18
CA ASP A 174 -18.67 -6.37 -14.92
C ASP A 174 -18.80 -5.94 -16.40
N GLY A 175 -17.84 -5.15 -16.86
CA GLY A 175 -17.87 -4.45 -18.14
C GLY A 175 -17.54 -5.34 -19.34
N ASP A 176 -17.06 -6.57 -19.09
CA ASP A 176 -16.68 -7.54 -20.12
C ASP A 176 -17.84 -8.44 -20.57
N ASN A 177 -19.05 -8.16 -20.10
CA ASN A 177 -20.24 -8.92 -20.44
C ASN A 177 -20.91 -8.42 -21.73
N THR A 178 -20.21 -8.58 -22.86
CA THR A 178 -20.79 -8.50 -24.22
C THR A 178 -20.96 -9.86 -24.85
#